data_AF-A0A835H6Y7-F1
#
_entry.id   AF-A0A835H6Y7-F1
#
_cell.length_a   1.000
_cell.length_b   1.000
_cell.length_c   1.000
_cell.angle_alpha   90.00
_cell.angle_beta   90.00
_cell.angle_gamma   90.00
#
_symmetry.space_group_name_H-M   'P 1'
#
loop_
_entity.id
_entity.type
_entity.pdbx_description
1 polymer ?
#
loop_
_entity_poly.entity_id
_entity_poly.type
_entity_poly.pdbx_seq_one_letter_code
_entity_poly.pdbx_strand_id
1 'polypeptide(L)'
;MNRNNASEDKGNKLMDLYSDSSPLIESMLKAVISNETLDSAIMWRCFEFCYLFPKNYEFFKDDIVQLWIVEGFIPSPQAGINIEAIASIYFDTFQGLSIFHLLRFDYFTGRQRYKLNDSVFDHLQKQHNDEYFRLDDDGSFCISDNTVHSSLHDGFNPINFSELYRAKRLCTLFILHQHGYRIDQLPRDLFIKLPLLWVLDLSHTSITDLPSSIGNLKALRYLNLSGTPIRMLPKSFCSLYQIQVLRLRDCSKLVGLPKEMRKLTKLRHLDVDVPRLLVSMPPGFGDLTELQTLPAFVVCKEIGYHINELKHMKLDLWTVSENLVNDNVFTAFPRLENLTLNGMPKLEKWSGIVEGDFPQLQKLNIFGCLELTGLPQLSLLDSMQKLEIRLCPLLESFPMDGLPNSLQDLVIIDCPVLKERCQKEVGEEWRKLAQIPSVWMDDEQFSWVRSSEFLGKEDRKKKYTQLSEIEAAESSKTESSQASYDVNQQLLAHGRV
;
A
#
# COMPACT_ATOMS: atom_id res chain seq x y z
N MET A 1 -16.18 -35.97 -30.29
CA MET A 1 -16.33 -36.56 -28.94
C MET A 1 -15.08 -36.20 -28.14
N ASN A 2 -15.22 -35.81 -26.87
CA ASN A 2 -14.17 -35.33 -25.93
C ASN A 2 -13.84 -33.82 -25.88
N ARG A 3 -14.83 -32.94 -25.99
CA ARG A 3 -14.78 -31.61 -25.33
C ARG A 3 -15.79 -31.51 -24.18
N ASN A 4 -16.97 -32.11 -24.33
CA ASN A 4 -18.00 -32.19 -23.29
C ASN A 4 -17.56 -33.02 -22.06
N ASN A 5 -16.78 -34.08 -22.27
CA ASN A 5 -16.37 -34.96 -21.16
C ASN A 5 -15.36 -34.30 -20.20
N ALA A 6 -14.56 -33.32 -20.65
CA ALA A 6 -13.59 -32.64 -19.78
C ALA A 6 -14.22 -31.50 -18.97
N SER A 7 -15.26 -30.84 -19.51
CA SER A 7 -16.08 -29.87 -18.79
C SER A 7 -17.03 -30.54 -17.79
N GLU A 8 -17.57 -31.71 -18.13
CA GLU A 8 -18.35 -32.55 -17.20
C GLU A 8 -17.50 -33.03 -16.02
N ASP A 9 -16.25 -33.43 -16.25
CA ASP A 9 -15.37 -33.95 -15.19
C ASP A 9 -14.94 -32.86 -14.17
N LYS A 10 -14.83 -31.60 -14.61
CA LYS A 10 -14.59 -30.43 -13.72
C LYS A 10 -15.83 -30.04 -12.89
N GLY A 11 -17.03 -30.22 -13.43
CA GLY A 11 -18.30 -29.95 -12.74
C GLY A 11 -18.72 -31.09 -11.79
N ASN A 12 -18.44 -32.34 -12.15
CA ASN A 12 -18.83 -33.53 -11.38
C ASN A 12 -18.09 -33.65 -10.04
N LYS A 13 -16.82 -33.22 -9.96
CA LYS A 13 -16.09 -33.12 -8.68
C LYS A 13 -16.72 -32.17 -7.67
N LEU A 14 -17.60 -31.26 -8.11
CA LEU A 14 -18.30 -30.30 -7.26
C LEU A 14 -19.65 -30.83 -6.77
N MET A 15 -20.38 -31.58 -7.62
CA MET A 15 -21.66 -32.19 -7.26
C MET A 15 -21.50 -33.29 -6.20
N ASP A 16 -20.33 -33.95 -6.15
CA ASP A 16 -20.05 -34.98 -5.14
C ASP A 16 -19.67 -34.40 -3.76
N LEU A 17 -19.27 -33.12 -3.67
CA LEU A 17 -18.91 -32.47 -2.41
C LEU A 17 -20.06 -31.71 -1.75
N TYR A 18 -21.08 -31.28 -2.52
CA TYR A 18 -22.14 -30.43 -2.01
C TYR A 18 -23.50 -30.85 -2.55
N SER A 19 -24.29 -31.50 -1.71
CA SER A 19 -25.63 -32.00 -1.99
C SER A 19 -26.72 -30.92 -2.10
N ASP A 20 -26.34 -29.64 -2.16
CA ASP A 20 -27.28 -28.53 -2.03
C ASP A 20 -27.33 -27.71 -3.34
N SER A 21 -28.45 -27.83 -4.06
CA SER A 21 -28.74 -27.16 -5.34
C SER A 21 -29.03 -25.66 -5.16
N SER A 22 -28.12 -24.91 -4.53
CA SER A 22 -28.27 -23.47 -4.37
C SER A 22 -28.09 -22.76 -5.73
N PRO A 23 -28.97 -21.81 -6.12
CA PRO A 23 -28.79 -21.01 -7.33
C PRO A 23 -27.43 -20.29 -7.41
N LEU A 24 -26.83 -19.98 -6.25
CA LEU A 24 -25.49 -19.40 -6.16
C LEU A 24 -24.40 -20.36 -6.65
N ILE A 25 -24.45 -21.62 -6.19
CA ILE A 25 -23.49 -22.66 -6.58
C ILE A 25 -23.60 -22.96 -8.07
N GLU A 26 -24.83 -23.03 -8.60
CA GLU A 26 -25.04 -23.16 -10.05
C GLU A 26 -24.43 -22.00 -10.85
N SER A 27 -24.53 -20.77 -10.33
CA SER A 27 -24.00 -19.58 -10.98
C SER A 27 -22.47 -19.56 -10.96
N MET A 28 -21.85 -19.98 -9.86
CA MET A 28 -20.41 -20.21 -9.76
C MET A 28 -19.93 -21.28 -10.74
N LEU A 29 -20.63 -22.42 -10.83
CA LEU A 29 -20.33 -23.49 -11.78
C LEU A 29 -20.43 -22.99 -13.24
N LYS A 30 -21.48 -22.25 -13.58
CA LYS A 30 -21.62 -21.64 -14.92
C LYS A 30 -20.47 -20.69 -15.24
N ALA A 31 -20.01 -19.90 -14.28
CA ALA A 31 -18.86 -19.01 -14.46
C ALA A 31 -17.56 -19.80 -14.74
N VAL A 32 -17.30 -20.87 -14.00
CA VAL A 32 -16.14 -21.76 -14.23
C VAL A 32 -16.20 -22.41 -15.61
N ILE A 33 -17.37 -22.90 -16.03
CA ILE A 33 -17.55 -23.51 -17.36
C ILE A 33 -17.31 -22.48 -18.48
N SER A 34 -17.63 -21.21 -18.23
CA SER A 34 -17.53 -20.14 -19.24
C SER A 34 -16.15 -19.48 -19.32
N ASN A 35 -15.23 -19.75 -18.38
CA ASN A 35 -13.90 -19.12 -18.34
C ASN A 35 -12.81 -20.14 -18.01
N GLU A 36 -11.94 -20.43 -18.98
CA GLU A 36 -10.87 -21.43 -18.86
C GLU A 36 -9.82 -21.11 -17.80
N THR A 37 -9.70 -19.84 -17.38
CA THR A 37 -8.78 -19.40 -16.31
C THR A 37 -9.26 -19.81 -14.92
N LEU A 38 -10.58 -19.99 -14.77
CA LEU A 38 -11.19 -20.33 -13.48
C LEU A 38 -11.10 -21.83 -13.25
N ASP A 39 -10.64 -22.19 -12.06
CA ASP A 39 -10.67 -23.55 -11.54
C ASP A 39 -11.70 -23.62 -10.42
N SER A 40 -12.50 -24.68 -10.44
CA SER A 40 -13.61 -24.84 -9.50
C SER A 40 -13.14 -25.07 -8.06
N ALA A 41 -12.02 -25.77 -7.85
CA ALA A 41 -11.48 -25.99 -6.51
C ALA A 41 -10.89 -24.70 -5.94
N ILE A 42 -10.17 -23.92 -6.77
CA ILE A 42 -9.66 -22.60 -6.36
C ILE A 42 -10.83 -21.66 -6.02
N MET A 43 -11.84 -21.61 -6.90
CA MET A 43 -13.02 -20.79 -6.70
C MET A 43 -13.69 -21.10 -5.36
N TRP A 44 -13.81 -22.38 -5.02
CA TRP A 44 -14.39 -22.81 -3.75
C TRP A 44 -13.56 -22.39 -2.53
N ARG A 45 -12.24 -22.59 -2.56
CA ARG A 45 -11.37 -22.17 -1.43
C ARG A 45 -11.44 -20.66 -1.20
N CYS A 46 -11.45 -19.88 -2.29
CA CYS A 46 -11.65 -18.43 -2.21
C CYS A 46 -13.01 -18.05 -1.60
N PHE A 47 -14.06 -18.82 -1.92
CA PHE A 47 -15.42 -18.64 -1.40
C PHE A 47 -15.52 -18.99 0.09
N GLU A 48 -15.04 -20.16 0.51
CA GLU A 48 -15.02 -20.57 1.93
C GLU A 48 -14.23 -19.60 2.80
N PHE A 49 -13.10 -19.11 2.30
CA PHE A 49 -12.26 -18.14 3.01
C PHE A 49 -13.02 -16.86 3.39
N CYS A 50 -14.06 -16.51 2.63
CA CYS A 50 -14.90 -15.35 2.93
C CYS A 50 -15.69 -15.50 4.25
N TYR A 51 -15.84 -16.73 4.78
CA TYR A 51 -16.44 -16.98 6.09
C TYR A 51 -15.74 -16.22 7.23
N LEU A 52 -14.43 -15.99 7.12
CA LEU A 52 -13.63 -15.29 8.13
C LEU A 52 -14.01 -13.81 8.28
N PHE A 53 -14.70 -13.21 7.31
CA PHE A 53 -15.08 -11.81 7.36
C PHE A 53 -16.44 -11.64 8.06
N PRO A 54 -16.53 -10.81 9.11
CA PRO A 54 -17.80 -10.49 9.75
C PRO A 54 -18.81 -9.84 8.78
N LYS A 55 -20.11 -9.92 9.09
CA LYS A 55 -21.20 -9.53 8.17
C LYS A 55 -21.06 -8.15 7.52
N ASN A 56 -20.59 -7.16 8.27
CA ASN A 56 -20.43 -5.78 7.80
C ASN A 56 -18.97 -5.39 7.53
N TYR A 57 -18.08 -6.38 7.48
CA TYR A 57 -16.67 -6.12 7.21
C TYR A 57 -16.48 -5.59 5.80
N GLU A 58 -15.72 -4.50 5.70
CA GLU A 58 -15.40 -3.86 4.44
C GLU A 58 -13.96 -4.14 4.06
N PHE A 59 -13.73 -4.38 2.78
CA PHE A 59 -12.41 -4.66 2.25
C PHE A 59 -12.21 -4.03 0.88
N PHE A 60 -10.95 -3.86 0.50
CA PHE A 60 -10.56 -3.49 -0.85
C PHE A 60 -10.23 -4.73 -1.69
N LYS A 61 -10.36 -4.61 -3.01
CA LYS A 61 -10.05 -5.70 -3.95
C LYS A 61 -8.64 -6.27 -3.77
N ASP A 62 -7.62 -5.41 -3.70
CA ASP A 62 -6.23 -5.87 -3.55
C ASP A 62 -6.00 -6.58 -2.21
N ASP A 63 -6.84 -6.33 -1.21
CA ASP A 63 -6.71 -6.97 0.09
C ASP A 63 -7.03 -8.44 -0.01
N ILE A 64 -8.16 -8.76 -0.64
CA ILE A 64 -8.63 -10.12 -0.86
C ILE A 64 -7.72 -10.86 -1.86
N VAL A 65 -7.34 -10.19 -2.96
CA VAL A 65 -6.42 -10.75 -3.96
C VAL A 65 -5.09 -11.17 -3.31
N GLN A 66 -4.48 -10.27 -2.52
CA GLN A 66 -3.20 -10.56 -1.87
C GLN A 66 -3.34 -11.65 -0.80
N LEU A 67 -4.46 -11.70 -0.06
CA LEU A 67 -4.74 -12.79 0.88
C LEU A 67 -4.84 -14.14 0.17
N TRP A 68 -5.62 -14.26 -0.91
CA TRP A 68 -5.75 -15.52 -1.66
C TRP A 68 -4.42 -16.01 -2.26
N ILE A 69 -3.54 -15.10 -2.66
CA ILE A 69 -2.18 -15.43 -3.12
C ILE A 69 -1.34 -15.95 -1.97
N VAL A 70 -1.35 -15.26 -0.82
CA VAL A 70 -0.53 -15.63 0.34
C VAL A 70 -0.93 -16.99 0.91
N GLU A 71 -2.24 -17.24 1.01
CA GLU A 71 -2.84 -18.52 1.42
C GLU A 71 -2.49 -19.65 0.43
N GLY A 72 -2.01 -19.32 -0.77
CA GLY A 72 -1.62 -20.28 -1.79
C GLY A 72 -2.79 -20.92 -2.51
N PHE A 73 -3.96 -20.28 -2.53
CA PHE A 73 -5.12 -20.75 -3.30
C PHE A 73 -4.88 -20.58 -4.79
N ILE A 74 -4.24 -19.47 -5.18
CA ILE A 74 -3.88 -19.19 -6.56
C ILE A 74 -2.53 -19.87 -6.84
N PRO A 75 -2.45 -20.84 -7.77
CA PRO A 75 -1.21 -21.53 -8.07
C PRO A 75 -0.22 -20.55 -8.69
N SER A 76 1.05 -20.68 -8.33
CA SER A 76 2.11 -19.97 -9.05
C SER A 76 2.12 -20.47 -10.49
N PRO A 77 1.86 -19.61 -11.48
CA PRO A 77 1.83 -20.04 -12.86
C PRO A 77 3.25 -20.37 -13.37
N GLN A 78 3.34 -20.95 -14.58
CA GLN A 78 4.63 -21.05 -15.29
C GLN A 78 5.25 -19.64 -15.46
N ALA A 79 6.56 -19.58 -15.69
CA ALA A 79 7.31 -18.32 -15.80
C ALA A 79 6.62 -17.31 -16.72
N GLY A 80 6.34 -16.10 -16.22
CA GLY A 80 5.85 -14.96 -17.00
C GLY A 80 4.40 -14.51 -16.74
N ILE A 81 3.57 -15.27 -16.02
CA ILE A 81 2.18 -14.85 -15.73
C ILE A 81 2.09 -14.16 -14.37
N ASN A 82 1.47 -12.97 -14.34
CA ASN A 82 1.24 -12.19 -13.12
C ASN A 82 0.14 -12.85 -12.25
N ILE A 83 0.52 -13.33 -11.07
CA ILE A 83 -0.39 -14.05 -10.16
C ILE A 83 -1.50 -13.14 -9.59
N GLU A 84 -1.24 -11.83 -9.41
CA GLU A 84 -2.24 -10.85 -9.01
C GLU A 84 -3.31 -10.65 -10.09
N ALA A 85 -2.95 -10.75 -11.37
CA ALA A 85 -3.92 -10.69 -12.46
C ALA A 85 -4.85 -11.92 -12.46
N ILE A 86 -4.32 -13.12 -12.24
CA ILE A 86 -5.14 -14.34 -12.11
C ILE A 86 -6.09 -14.18 -10.92
N ALA A 87 -5.57 -13.83 -9.75
CA ALA A 87 -6.36 -13.64 -8.54
C ALA A 87 -7.46 -12.56 -8.72
N SER A 88 -7.16 -11.50 -9.46
CA SER A 88 -8.12 -10.45 -9.82
C SER A 88 -9.31 -11.01 -10.60
N ILE A 89 -9.10 -11.94 -11.53
CA ILE A 89 -10.19 -12.56 -12.32
C ILE A 89 -11.18 -13.29 -11.39
N TYR A 90 -10.70 -13.98 -10.35
CA TYR A 90 -11.58 -14.61 -9.35
C TYR A 90 -12.39 -13.55 -8.61
N PHE A 91 -11.76 -12.45 -8.19
CA PHE A 91 -12.44 -11.35 -7.49
C PHE A 91 -13.52 -10.72 -8.38
N ASP A 92 -13.18 -10.41 -9.63
CA ASP A 92 -14.09 -9.80 -10.61
C ASP A 92 -15.27 -10.73 -10.93
N THR A 93 -15.01 -12.03 -10.95
CA THR A 93 -16.08 -13.04 -11.07
C THR A 93 -16.99 -13.00 -9.84
N PHE A 94 -16.45 -12.94 -8.63
CA PHE A 94 -17.26 -12.86 -7.40
C PHE A 94 -18.09 -11.58 -7.36
N GLN A 95 -17.53 -10.47 -7.83
CA GLN A 95 -18.27 -9.22 -8.01
C GLN A 95 -19.40 -9.38 -9.05
N GLY A 96 -19.13 -9.98 -10.21
CA GLY A 96 -20.12 -10.23 -11.26
C GLY A 96 -21.25 -11.16 -10.83
N LEU A 97 -20.96 -12.10 -9.93
CA LEU A 97 -21.93 -13.00 -9.29
C LEU A 97 -22.66 -12.38 -8.09
N SER A 98 -22.42 -11.09 -7.79
CA SER A 98 -22.99 -10.39 -6.62
C SER A 98 -22.67 -11.03 -5.27
N ILE A 99 -21.57 -11.81 -5.20
CA ILE A 99 -20.99 -12.31 -3.94
C ILE A 99 -20.34 -11.14 -3.20
N PHE A 100 -19.59 -10.32 -3.92
CA PHE A 100 -19.03 -9.06 -3.41
C PHE A 100 -19.87 -7.88 -3.90
N HIS A 101 -20.40 -7.12 -2.95
CA HIS A 101 -21.16 -5.91 -3.23
C HIS A 101 -20.26 -4.68 -3.11
N LEU A 102 -20.14 -3.92 -4.19
CA LEU A 102 -19.54 -2.58 -4.17
C LEU A 102 -20.39 -1.65 -3.29
N LEU A 103 -19.82 -1.16 -2.18
CA LEU A 103 -20.51 -0.27 -1.26
C LEU A 103 -20.31 1.20 -1.60
N ARG A 104 -19.05 1.61 -1.73
CA ARG A 104 -18.67 3.01 -1.93
C ARG A 104 -17.26 3.13 -2.49
N PHE A 105 -16.97 4.33 -2.97
CA PHE A 105 -15.62 4.73 -3.32
C PHE A 105 -14.96 5.42 -2.13
N ASP A 106 -13.74 5.00 -1.78
CA ASP A 106 -12.90 5.67 -0.81
C ASP A 106 -12.15 6.81 -1.52
N TYR A 107 -12.67 8.03 -1.39
CA TYR A 107 -12.10 9.21 -2.04
C TYR A 107 -10.70 9.58 -1.53
N PHE A 108 -10.28 9.09 -0.36
CA PHE A 108 -8.94 9.35 0.17
C PHE A 108 -7.89 8.44 -0.46
N THR A 109 -8.25 7.17 -0.68
CA THR A 109 -7.33 6.20 -1.27
C THR A 109 -7.54 5.99 -2.76
N GLY A 110 -8.62 6.50 -3.34
CA GLY A 110 -9.01 6.23 -4.73
C GLY A 110 -9.48 4.80 -4.97
N ARG A 111 -9.80 4.04 -3.91
CA ARG A 111 -10.08 2.60 -3.99
C ARG A 111 -11.56 2.31 -3.76
N GLN A 112 -12.05 1.23 -4.37
CA GLN A 112 -13.42 0.75 -4.18
C GLN A 112 -13.53 -0.15 -2.94
N ARG A 113 -14.52 0.13 -2.09
CA ARG A 113 -14.83 -0.67 -0.89
C ARG A 113 -15.96 -1.62 -1.18
N TYR A 114 -15.75 -2.87 -0.80
CA TYR A 114 -16.69 -3.96 -0.98
C TYR A 114 -17.08 -4.56 0.37
N LYS A 115 -18.22 -5.25 0.39
CA LYS A 115 -18.57 -6.19 1.45
C LYS A 115 -19.08 -7.51 0.87
N LEU A 116 -19.07 -8.54 1.70
CA LEU A 116 -19.76 -9.79 1.37
C LEU A 116 -21.28 -9.56 1.37
N ASN A 117 -21.98 -10.17 0.42
CA ASN A 117 -23.44 -10.14 0.36
C ASN A 117 -24.04 -10.87 1.57
N ASP A 118 -25.01 -10.24 2.24
CA ASP A 118 -25.67 -10.78 3.43
C ASP A 118 -26.27 -12.19 3.21
N SER A 119 -26.85 -12.46 2.04
CA SER A 119 -27.41 -13.79 1.72
C SER A 119 -26.32 -14.86 1.56
N VAL A 120 -25.15 -14.47 1.05
CA VAL A 120 -23.98 -15.33 0.93
C VAL A 120 -23.36 -15.58 2.29
N PHE A 121 -23.27 -14.53 3.12
CA PHE A 121 -22.83 -14.64 4.51
C PHE A 121 -23.70 -15.64 5.28
N ASP A 122 -25.03 -15.50 5.19
CA ASP A 122 -25.97 -16.41 5.86
C ASP A 122 -25.89 -17.85 5.32
N HIS A 123 -25.49 -18.03 4.05
CA HIS A 123 -25.22 -19.34 3.46
C HIS A 123 -23.93 -19.96 4.01
N LEU A 124 -22.82 -19.20 4.03
CA LEU A 124 -21.54 -19.65 4.59
C LEU A 124 -21.65 -20.00 6.08
N GLN A 125 -22.49 -19.27 6.84
CA GLN A 125 -22.72 -19.57 8.25
C GLN A 125 -23.37 -20.95 8.49
N LYS A 126 -24.18 -21.42 7.54
CA LYS A 126 -24.87 -22.72 7.64
C LYS A 126 -23.98 -23.89 7.26
N GLN A 127 -22.95 -23.64 6.45
CA GLN A 127 -21.98 -24.65 6.05
C GLN A 127 -20.88 -24.73 7.10
N HIS A 128 -20.89 -25.80 7.89
CA HIS A 128 -19.86 -26.02 8.90
C HIS A 128 -18.59 -26.59 8.26
N ASN A 129 -17.48 -25.87 8.38
CA ASN A 129 -16.14 -26.34 8.04
C ASN A 129 -15.23 -26.16 9.27
N ASP A 130 -14.76 -27.27 9.82
CA ASP A 130 -13.98 -27.34 11.06
C ASP A 130 -12.56 -26.73 10.94
N GLU A 131 -12.08 -26.48 9.73
CA GLU A 131 -10.83 -25.76 9.49
C GLU A 131 -10.98 -24.24 9.69
N TYR A 132 -12.21 -23.71 9.71
CA TYR A 132 -12.49 -22.29 9.88
C TYR A 132 -13.16 -22.01 11.23
N PHE A 133 -12.67 -20.99 11.92
CA PHE A 133 -13.27 -20.49 13.15
C PHE A 133 -13.44 -18.98 13.07
N ARG A 134 -14.67 -18.50 13.15
CA ARG A 134 -14.94 -17.08 13.36
C ARG A 134 -15.59 -16.96 14.73
N LEU A 135 -15.07 -16.08 15.57
CA LEU A 135 -15.81 -15.68 16.76
C LEU A 135 -17.13 -15.06 16.29
N ASP A 136 -18.24 -15.43 16.90
CA ASP A 136 -19.54 -14.81 16.64
C ASP A 136 -19.93 -13.90 17.81
N ASP A 137 -20.89 -13.00 17.58
CA ASP A 137 -21.35 -12.00 18.57
C ASP A 137 -21.96 -12.62 19.84
N ASP A 138 -22.30 -13.92 19.82
CA ASP A 138 -22.80 -14.65 20.99
C ASP A 138 -21.71 -14.95 22.03
N GLY A 139 -20.44 -14.66 21.70
CA GLY A 139 -19.30 -14.81 22.58
C GLY A 139 -18.89 -16.26 22.84
N SER A 140 -19.47 -17.21 22.11
CA SER A 140 -19.10 -18.62 22.23
C SER A 140 -17.71 -18.86 21.63
N PHE A 141 -16.75 -19.19 22.50
CA PHE A 141 -15.37 -19.43 22.09
C PHE A 141 -15.08 -20.94 22.12
N CYS A 142 -15.27 -21.62 20.98
CA CYS A 142 -14.98 -23.05 20.84
C CYS A 142 -14.09 -23.31 19.62
N ILE A 143 -12.79 -23.03 19.77
CA ILE A 143 -11.82 -23.30 18.71
C ILE A 143 -11.39 -24.78 18.74
N SER A 144 -11.38 -25.40 17.56
CA SER A 144 -11.00 -26.80 17.36
C SER A 144 -9.48 -26.94 17.19
N ASP A 145 -8.94 -28.15 17.41
CA ASP A 145 -7.55 -28.46 17.07
C ASP A 145 -7.31 -28.55 15.55
N ASN A 146 -8.37 -28.79 14.78
CA ASN A 146 -8.38 -28.76 13.31
C ASN A 146 -8.38 -27.36 12.72
N THR A 147 -8.65 -26.31 13.51
CA THR A 147 -8.75 -24.94 12.99
C THR A 147 -7.43 -24.49 12.36
N VAL A 148 -7.51 -24.09 11.08
CA VAL A 148 -6.41 -23.56 10.26
C VAL A 148 -6.54 -22.06 10.11
N HIS A 149 -7.77 -21.55 9.98
CA HIS A 149 -8.04 -20.14 9.80
C HIS A 149 -8.96 -19.62 10.89
N SER A 150 -8.55 -18.54 11.55
CA SER A 150 -9.32 -17.91 12.62
C SER A 150 -9.51 -16.42 12.39
N SER A 151 -10.71 -15.93 12.71
CA SER A 151 -11.02 -14.52 12.76
C SER A 151 -11.71 -14.17 14.07
N LEU A 152 -11.16 -13.17 14.76
CA LEU A 152 -11.62 -12.63 16.02
C LEU A 152 -12.10 -11.20 15.79
N HIS A 153 -13.12 -10.77 16.54
CA HIS A 153 -13.65 -9.40 16.46
C HIS A 153 -13.94 -8.80 17.86
N ASP A 154 -14.61 -7.65 17.91
CA ASP A 154 -14.77 -6.80 19.12
C ASP A 154 -15.33 -7.47 20.38
N GLY A 155 -15.90 -8.68 20.27
CA GLY A 155 -16.32 -9.51 21.42
C GLY A 155 -15.19 -10.33 22.07
N PHE A 156 -13.98 -10.33 21.50
CA PHE A 156 -12.88 -11.14 22.01
C PHE A 156 -12.31 -10.58 23.32
N ASN A 157 -12.40 -11.39 24.38
CA ASN A 157 -11.74 -11.10 25.64
C ASN A 157 -10.25 -11.53 25.55
N PRO A 158 -9.28 -10.62 25.78
CA PRO A 158 -7.85 -10.97 25.77
C PRO A 158 -7.47 -12.13 26.71
N ILE A 159 -8.26 -12.43 27.75
CA ILE A 159 -8.04 -13.60 28.61
C ILE A 159 -8.11 -14.92 27.81
N ASN A 160 -8.86 -14.95 26.70
CA ASN A 160 -9.08 -16.14 25.89
C ASN A 160 -7.94 -16.44 24.89
N PHE A 161 -6.84 -15.67 24.89
CA PHE A 161 -5.68 -15.99 24.05
C PHE A 161 -5.12 -17.40 24.32
N SER A 162 -5.27 -17.93 25.54
CA SER A 162 -4.85 -19.30 25.87
C SER A 162 -5.62 -20.36 25.09
N GLU A 163 -6.89 -20.09 24.76
CA GLU A 163 -7.74 -21.03 24.05
C GLU A 163 -7.32 -21.15 22.57
N LEU A 164 -6.84 -20.06 21.96
CA LEU A 164 -6.27 -20.09 20.60
C LEU A 164 -5.11 -21.09 20.47
N TYR A 165 -4.36 -21.35 21.55
CA TYR A 165 -3.22 -22.27 21.52
C TYR A 165 -3.63 -23.74 21.34
N ARG A 166 -4.93 -24.06 21.39
CA ARG A 166 -5.44 -25.39 21.02
C ARG A 166 -5.35 -25.64 19.51
N ALA A 167 -5.51 -24.59 18.70
CA ALA A 167 -5.41 -24.66 17.24
C ALA A 167 -3.94 -24.76 16.81
N LYS A 168 -3.35 -25.94 16.97
CA LYS A 168 -1.92 -26.19 16.64
C LYS A 168 -1.62 -26.06 15.15
N ARG A 169 -2.64 -26.12 14.31
CA ARG A 169 -2.58 -25.97 12.85
C ARG A 169 -2.87 -24.54 12.38
N LEU A 170 -3.04 -23.58 13.30
CA LEU A 170 -3.47 -22.24 12.94
C LEU A 170 -2.41 -21.53 12.06
N CYS A 171 -2.82 -21.22 10.83
CA CYS A 171 -2.02 -20.54 9.84
C CYS A 171 -2.47 -19.09 9.62
N THR A 172 -3.77 -18.81 9.81
CA THR A 172 -4.35 -17.49 9.60
C THR A 172 -5.02 -17.00 10.87
N LEU A 173 -4.63 -15.81 11.32
CA LEU A 173 -5.25 -15.15 12.46
C LEU A 173 -5.59 -13.71 12.08
N PHE A 174 -6.89 -13.42 12.02
CA PHE A 174 -7.41 -12.07 11.92
C PHE A 174 -7.90 -11.60 13.27
N ILE A 175 -7.50 -10.40 13.67
CA ILE A 175 -8.05 -9.68 14.81
C ILE A 175 -8.66 -8.39 14.25
N LEU A 176 -9.90 -8.50 13.79
CA LEU A 176 -10.61 -7.46 13.05
C LEU A 176 -11.43 -6.60 14.02
N HIS A 177 -11.18 -5.30 14.06
CA HIS A 177 -11.96 -4.39 14.90
C HIS A 177 -12.99 -3.58 14.10
N GLN A 178 -14.22 -3.47 14.63
CA GLN A 178 -15.31 -2.71 14.01
C GLN A 178 -15.96 -1.67 14.97
N HIS A 179 -15.97 -1.89 16.31
CA HIS A 179 -16.84 -1.19 17.26
C HIS A 179 -16.19 -0.78 18.61
N GLY A 180 -14.94 -0.31 18.59
CA GLY A 180 -14.45 0.65 19.60
C GLY A 180 -13.63 0.12 20.78
N TYR A 181 -13.73 -1.17 21.15
CA TYR A 181 -12.77 -1.81 22.07
C TYR A 181 -11.64 -2.44 21.27
N ARG A 182 -10.47 -1.80 21.30
CA ARG A 182 -9.29 -2.23 20.55
C ARG A 182 -8.33 -2.98 21.47
N ILE A 183 -7.88 -4.15 21.04
CA ILE A 183 -6.81 -4.88 21.73
C ILE A 183 -5.56 -4.00 21.74
N ASP A 184 -5.03 -3.71 22.92
CA ASP A 184 -3.86 -2.84 23.10
C ASP A 184 -2.57 -3.63 23.36
N GLN A 185 -2.68 -4.90 23.77
CA GLN A 185 -1.55 -5.78 24.05
C GLN A 185 -1.77 -7.20 23.53
N LEU A 186 -0.71 -7.78 22.97
CA LEU A 186 -0.64 -9.20 22.63
C LEU A 186 0.14 -9.97 23.71
N PRO A 187 -0.22 -11.22 24.02
CA PRO A 187 0.60 -12.09 24.86
C PRO A 187 2.01 -12.23 24.27
N ARG A 188 3.04 -12.10 25.12
CA ARG A 188 4.45 -12.14 24.67
C ARG A 188 4.84 -13.48 24.02
N ASP A 189 4.17 -14.54 24.40
CA ASP A 189 4.37 -15.90 23.92
C ASP A 189 3.45 -16.30 22.75
N LEU A 190 2.54 -15.43 22.31
CA LEU A 190 1.62 -15.69 21.19
C LEU A 190 2.35 -16.28 19.98
N PHE A 191 3.43 -15.64 19.54
CA PHE A 191 4.22 -16.04 18.37
C PHE A 191 5.13 -17.24 18.63
N ILE A 192 5.32 -17.63 19.90
CA ILE A 192 6.03 -18.85 20.29
C ILE A 192 5.07 -20.05 20.24
N LYS A 193 3.81 -19.82 20.65
CA LYS A 193 2.77 -20.85 20.71
C LYS A 193 2.10 -21.14 19.37
N LEU A 194 2.10 -20.17 18.46
CA LEU A 194 1.51 -20.28 17.11
C LEU A 194 2.57 -20.13 16.01
N PRO A 195 3.54 -21.05 15.90
CA PRO A 195 4.70 -20.88 15.00
C PRO A 195 4.35 -21.04 13.51
N LEU A 196 3.19 -21.61 13.17
CA LEU A 196 2.77 -21.90 11.80
C LEU A 196 2.04 -20.74 11.12
N LEU A 197 1.83 -19.61 11.83
CA LEU A 197 1.14 -18.46 11.26
C LEU A 197 1.84 -17.95 10.00
N TRP A 198 1.11 -17.96 8.89
CA TRP A 198 1.50 -17.33 7.63
C TRP A 198 0.76 -16.01 7.35
N VAL A 199 -0.40 -15.79 7.97
CA VAL A 199 -1.21 -14.58 7.81
C VAL A 199 -1.59 -14.06 9.19
N LEU A 200 -1.24 -12.80 9.44
CA LEU A 200 -1.56 -12.10 10.68
C LEU A 200 -2.13 -10.72 10.35
N ASP A 201 -3.40 -10.51 10.67
CA ASP A 201 -4.05 -9.21 10.59
C ASP A 201 -4.33 -8.68 12.00
N LEU A 202 -3.71 -7.55 12.32
CA LEU A 202 -3.85 -6.81 13.58
C LEU A 202 -4.31 -5.37 13.30
N SER A 203 -4.89 -5.13 12.12
CA SER A 203 -5.31 -3.80 11.71
C SER A 203 -6.39 -3.24 12.63
N HIS A 204 -6.39 -1.93 12.78
CA HIS A 204 -7.33 -1.17 13.61
C HIS A 204 -7.36 -1.59 15.10
N THR A 205 -6.35 -2.33 15.57
CA THR A 205 -6.09 -2.55 17.00
C THR A 205 -5.42 -1.32 17.65
N SER A 206 -5.22 -1.35 18.97
CA SER A 206 -4.50 -0.33 19.76
C SER A 206 -3.07 -0.75 20.08
N ILE A 207 -2.54 -1.74 19.37
CA ILE A 207 -1.19 -2.27 19.58
C ILE A 207 -0.16 -1.17 19.28
N THR A 208 0.70 -0.91 20.26
CA THR A 208 1.75 0.12 20.18
C THR A 208 3.13 -0.45 19.84
N ASP A 209 3.36 -1.74 20.14
CA ASP A 209 4.62 -2.45 19.90
C ASP A 209 4.35 -3.94 19.62
N LEU A 210 5.20 -4.56 18.80
CA LEU A 210 5.20 -6.02 18.61
C LEU A 210 6.33 -6.68 19.42
N PRO A 211 6.09 -7.83 20.08
CA PRO A 211 7.14 -8.55 20.78
C PRO A 211 8.20 -9.06 19.79
N SER A 212 9.45 -9.11 20.24
CA SER A 212 10.58 -9.56 19.40
C SER A 212 10.44 -11.01 18.94
N SER A 213 9.61 -11.82 19.60
CA SER A 213 9.26 -13.18 19.20
C SER A 213 8.56 -13.26 17.83
N ILE A 214 8.09 -12.14 17.24
CA ILE A 214 7.53 -12.13 15.88
C ILE A 214 8.50 -12.73 14.87
N GLY A 215 9.81 -12.54 15.06
CA GLY A 215 10.84 -13.12 14.18
C GLY A 215 10.90 -14.65 14.19
N ASN A 216 10.17 -15.33 15.09
CA ASN A 216 10.05 -16.78 15.12
C ASN A 216 9.05 -17.30 14.08
N LEU A 217 8.13 -16.47 13.59
CA LEU A 217 7.12 -16.86 12.59
C LEU A 217 7.74 -16.99 11.20
N LYS A 218 8.62 -17.97 10.98
CA LYS A 218 9.35 -18.13 9.71
C LYS A 218 8.45 -18.41 8.50
N ALA A 219 7.22 -18.85 8.76
CA ALA A 219 6.19 -19.04 7.75
C ALA A 219 5.41 -17.75 7.42
N LEU A 220 5.58 -16.65 8.15
CA LEU A 220 4.81 -15.42 7.97
C LEU A 220 5.03 -14.81 6.60
N ARG A 221 3.93 -14.68 5.86
CA ARG A 221 3.83 -14.14 4.49
C ARG A 221 3.04 -12.83 4.45
N TYR A 222 2.10 -12.63 5.36
CA TYR A 222 1.27 -11.43 5.41
C TYR A 222 1.23 -10.87 6.83
N LEU A 223 1.51 -9.57 6.96
CA LEU A 223 1.32 -8.82 8.18
C LEU A 223 0.59 -7.51 7.88
N ASN A 224 -0.56 -7.31 8.53
CA ASN A 224 -1.30 -6.05 8.49
C ASN A 224 -1.37 -5.42 9.88
N LEU A 225 -0.84 -4.21 9.99
CA LEU A 225 -0.84 -3.38 11.19
C LEU A 225 -1.51 -2.03 10.92
N SER A 226 -2.26 -1.91 9.81
CA SER A 226 -2.82 -0.63 9.39
C SER A 226 -3.76 -0.05 10.44
N GLY A 227 -3.74 1.26 10.64
CA GLY A 227 -4.59 1.94 11.63
C GLY A 227 -4.22 1.68 13.10
N THR A 228 -3.05 1.08 13.37
CA THR A 228 -2.54 0.88 14.74
C THR A 228 -1.63 2.05 15.16
N PRO A 229 -1.49 2.33 16.47
CA PRO A 229 -0.55 3.32 16.99
C PRO A 229 0.89 2.79 17.10
N ILE A 230 1.28 1.81 16.28
CA ILE A 230 2.61 1.20 16.34
C ILE A 230 3.71 2.22 16.05
N ARG A 231 4.76 2.23 16.87
CA ARG A 231 5.86 3.19 16.75
C ARG A 231 6.99 2.72 15.84
N MET A 232 7.35 1.44 15.96
CA MET A 232 8.38 0.79 15.17
C MET A 232 8.12 -0.72 15.07
N LEU A 233 8.62 -1.34 14.01
CA LEU A 233 8.73 -2.80 13.93
C LEU A 233 9.99 -3.26 14.68
N PRO A 234 9.95 -4.39 15.43
CA PRO A 234 11.11 -4.90 16.15
C PRO A 234 12.21 -5.35 15.17
N LYS A 235 13.49 -5.23 15.57
CA LYS A 235 14.64 -5.64 14.70
C LYS A 235 14.53 -7.08 14.18
N SER A 236 13.92 -7.98 14.96
CA SER A 236 13.70 -9.38 14.59
C SER A 236 12.70 -9.56 13.44
N PHE A 237 11.90 -8.54 13.10
CA PHE A 237 11.01 -8.55 11.95
C PHE A 237 11.76 -8.83 10.63
N CYS A 238 12.97 -8.29 10.47
CA CYS A 238 13.79 -8.54 9.27
C CYS A 238 14.31 -9.98 9.14
N SER A 239 13.94 -10.88 10.07
CA SER A 239 14.21 -12.32 9.96
C SER A 239 13.07 -13.11 9.33
N LEU A 240 11.99 -12.43 8.91
CA LEU A 240 10.82 -12.97 8.23
C LEU A 240 11.00 -12.98 6.70
N TYR A 241 11.96 -13.76 6.21
CA TYR A 241 12.35 -13.78 4.79
C TYR A 241 11.28 -14.30 3.82
N GLN A 242 10.18 -14.86 4.33
CA GLN A 242 9.03 -15.32 3.54
C GLN A 242 7.93 -14.25 3.41
N ILE A 243 8.07 -13.08 4.05
CA ILE A 243 7.03 -12.06 4.01
C ILE A 243 6.83 -11.53 2.58
N GLN A 244 5.59 -11.54 2.12
CA GLN A 244 5.15 -11.08 0.81
C GLN A 244 4.35 -9.78 0.90
N VAL A 245 3.58 -9.59 1.98
CA VAL A 245 2.73 -8.42 2.17
C VAL A 245 2.99 -7.80 3.54
N LEU A 246 3.29 -6.51 3.56
CA LEU A 246 3.39 -5.69 4.77
C LEU A 246 2.52 -4.45 4.62
N ARG A 247 1.52 -4.31 5.51
CA ARG A 247 0.62 -3.15 5.54
C ARG A 247 0.77 -2.35 6.82
N LEU A 248 1.02 -1.07 6.65
CA LEU A 248 1.34 -0.06 7.67
C LEU A 248 0.61 1.27 7.38
N ARG A 249 -0.49 1.22 6.64
CA ARG A 249 -1.31 2.40 6.31
C ARG A 249 -1.95 2.95 7.58
N ASP A 250 -2.13 4.27 7.65
CA ASP A 250 -2.73 4.99 8.78
C ASP A 250 -2.08 4.71 10.15
N CYS A 251 -0.80 4.29 10.16
CA CYS A 251 -0.01 4.11 11.38
C CYS A 251 0.52 5.46 11.89
N SER A 252 -0.36 6.27 12.49
CA SER A 252 -0.09 7.67 12.87
C SER A 252 1.12 7.93 13.80
N LYS A 253 1.69 6.89 14.42
CA LYS A 253 2.84 6.98 15.33
C LYS A 253 4.11 6.29 14.79
N LEU A 254 4.05 5.71 13.60
CA LEU A 254 5.17 5.00 12.99
C LEU A 254 6.27 6.01 12.60
N VAL A 255 7.46 5.86 13.17
CA VAL A 255 8.58 6.81 12.98
C VAL A 255 9.51 6.38 11.84
N GLY A 256 9.50 5.09 11.47
CA GLY A 256 10.39 4.58 10.45
C GLY A 256 10.23 3.09 10.18
N LEU A 257 10.77 2.66 9.04
CA LEU A 257 10.88 1.26 8.66
C LEU A 257 12.20 0.65 9.19
N PRO A 258 12.26 -0.67 9.44
CA PRO A 258 13.46 -1.31 9.99
C PRO A 258 14.63 -1.32 9.00
N LYS A 259 15.85 -1.06 9.47
CA LYS A 259 17.05 -0.87 8.62
C LYS A 259 17.46 -2.09 7.77
N GLU A 260 17.11 -3.31 8.20
CA GLU A 260 17.54 -4.56 7.55
C GLU A 260 16.49 -5.12 6.56
N MET A 261 15.61 -4.25 6.04
CA MET A 261 14.54 -4.67 5.13
C MET A 261 15.03 -5.31 3.83
N ARG A 262 16.26 -5.04 3.37
CA ARG A 262 16.89 -5.73 2.22
C ARG A 262 16.84 -7.25 2.26
N LYS A 263 16.70 -7.84 3.46
CA LYS A 263 16.57 -9.30 3.66
C LYS A 263 15.22 -9.87 3.25
N LEU A 264 14.21 -9.02 3.08
CA LEU A 264 12.83 -9.42 2.80
C LEU A 264 12.62 -9.60 1.29
N THR A 265 13.49 -10.37 0.63
CA THR A 265 13.56 -10.48 -0.84
C THR A 265 12.30 -11.06 -1.50
N LYS A 266 11.39 -11.64 -0.71
CA LYS A 266 10.06 -12.13 -1.14
C LYS A 266 8.94 -11.09 -1.01
N LEU A 267 9.23 -9.89 -0.52
CA LEU A 267 8.24 -8.85 -0.33
C LEU A 267 7.71 -8.38 -1.70
N ARG A 268 6.40 -8.54 -1.91
CA ARG A 268 5.66 -8.16 -3.11
C ARG A 268 4.87 -6.87 -2.91
N HIS A 269 4.32 -6.65 -1.72
CA HIS A 269 3.48 -5.49 -1.45
C HIS A 269 3.88 -4.83 -0.14
N LEU A 270 4.32 -3.59 -0.24
CA LEU A 270 4.50 -2.70 0.91
C LEU A 270 3.46 -1.59 0.81
N ASP A 271 2.50 -1.56 1.72
CA ASP A 271 1.54 -0.46 1.83
C ASP A 271 1.85 0.38 3.07
N VAL A 272 2.27 1.62 2.89
CA VAL A 272 2.66 2.53 3.97
C VAL A 272 2.42 3.98 3.54
N ASP A 273 2.00 4.83 4.47
CA ASP A 273 1.81 6.27 4.20
C ASP A 273 3.15 7.03 4.19
N VAL A 274 3.91 6.84 3.11
CA VAL A 274 5.26 7.40 2.95
C VAL A 274 5.30 8.92 3.11
N PRO A 275 4.44 9.73 2.44
CA PRO A 275 4.57 11.18 2.49
C PRO A 275 4.22 11.80 3.84
N ARG A 276 3.54 11.05 4.72
CA ARG A 276 3.12 11.53 6.05
C ARG A 276 4.03 11.08 7.19
N LEU A 277 4.78 9.99 7.03
CA LEU A 277 5.40 9.29 8.18
C LEU A 277 6.90 9.00 8.02
N LEU A 278 7.43 8.80 6.82
CA LEU A 278 8.79 8.32 6.64
C LEU A 278 9.76 9.45 6.28
N VAL A 279 10.79 9.63 7.11
CA VAL A 279 11.91 10.55 6.82
C VAL A 279 12.84 9.98 5.75
N SER A 280 13.01 8.65 5.70
CA SER A 280 13.88 7.95 4.74
C SER A 280 13.44 6.50 4.54
N MET A 281 13.64 5.94 3.34
CA MET A 281 13.50 4.48 3.10
C MET A 281 14.66 3.71 3.73
N PRO A 282 14.54 2.44 4.15
CA PRO A 282 15.67 1.71 4.72
C PRO A 282 16.73 1.37 3.65
N PRO A 283 18.02 1.20 4.04
CA PRO A 283 19.10 1.06 3.07
C PRO A 283 19.09 -0.30 2.34
N GLY A 284 19.49 -0.30 1.07
CA GLY A 284 19.48 -1.50 0.24
C GLY A 284 18.07 -1.94 -0.14
N PHE A 285 17.14 -0.99 -0.26
CA PHE A 285 15.74 -1.27 -0.62
C PHE A 285 15.63 -1.86 -2.03
N GLY A 286 16.61 -1.55 -2.88
CA GLY A 286 16.79 -2.12 -4.22
C GLY A 286 16.89 -3.65 -4.29
N ASP A 287 17.27 -4.30 -3.18
CA ASP A 287 17.37 -5.77 -3.10
C ASP A 287 15.99 -6.46 -3.07
N LEU A 288 14.91 -5.69 -2.92
CA LEU A 288 13.52 -6.17 -2.89
C LEU A 288 12.98 -6.41 -4.32
N THR A 289 13.64 -7.28 -5.06
CA THR A 289 13.38 -7.46 -6.51
C THR A 289 12.02 -8.04 -6.86
N GLU A 290 11.27 -8.61 -5.91
CA GLU A 290 9.91 -9.14 -6.14
C GLU A 290 8.80 -8.11 -5.87
N LEU A 291 9.14 -6.89 -5.46
CA LEU A 291 8.18 -5.86 -5.05
C LEU A 291 7.31 -5.40 -6.23
N GLN A 292 6.01 -5.66 -6.14
CA GLN A 292 4.96 -5.31 -7.07
C GLN A 292 4.28 -3.98 -6.72
N THR A 293 4.09 -3.69 -5.43
CA THR A 293 3.38 -2.49 -4.98
C THR A 293 4.20 -1.74 -3.96
N LEU A 294 4.45 -0.47 -4.26
CA LEU A 294 5.05 0.51 -3.38
C LEU A 294 4.31 1.84 -3.61
N PRO A 295 3.60 2.40 -2.62
CA PRO A 295 2.82 3.62 -2.83
C PRO A 295 3.69 4.86 -3.02
N ALA A 296 4.88 4.88 -2.42
CA ALA A 296 5.89 5.92 -2.64
C ALA A 296 7.30 5.47 -2.23
N PHE A 297 8.32 6.15 -2.76
CA PHE A 297 9.72 5.96 -2.39
C PHE A 297 10.34 7.30 -1.99
N VAL A 298 11.01 7.36 -0.82
CA VAL A 298 11.76 8.54 -0.34
C VAL A 298 13.25 8.36 -0.62
N VAL A 299 13.82 9.29 -1.37
CA VAL A 299 15.26 9.31 -1.70
C VAL A 299 16.00 10.27 -0.79
N CYS A 300 17.12 9.84 -0.19
CA CYS A 300 17.97 10.64 0.70
C CYS A 300 19.46 10.59 0.32
N LYS A 301 20.28 11.45 0.94
CA LYS A 301 21.72 11.61 0.64
C LYS A 301 22.62 10.49 1.19
N GLU A 302 22.15 9.71 2.17
CA GLU A 302 22.93 8.64 2.78
C GLU A 302 23.18 7.49 1.79
N ILE A 303 24.36 6.87 1.86
CA ILE A 303 24.69 5.71 1.02
C ILE A 303 23.68 4.60 1.34
N GLY A 304 23.02 4.11 0.30
CA GLY A 304 21.97 3.11 0.44
C GLY A 304 20.55 3.68 0.32
N TYR A 305 20.37 4.96 0.00
CA TYR A 305 19.07 5.64 0.00
C TYR A 305 18.79 6.35 -1.34
N HIS A 306 19.48 5.93 -2.41
CA HIS A 306 19.50 6.59 -3.70
C HIS A 306 18.50 5.98 -4.68
N ILE A 307 18.05 6.76 -5.67
CA ILE A 307 17.21 6.24 -6.76
C ILE A 307 17.92 5.11 -7.54
N ASN A 308 19.25 5.06 -7.54
CA ASN A 308 20.02 3.98 -8.18
C ASN A 308 19.76 2.61 -7.57
N GLU A 309 19.29 2.53 -6.31
CA GLU A 309 18.90 1.25 -5.72
C GLU A 309 17.72 0.63 -6.47
N LEU A 310 16.84 1.46 -7.00
CA LEU A 310 15.66 1.03 -7.74
C LEU A 310 16.01 0.33 -9.06
N LYS A 311 17.23 0.51 -9.59
CA LYS A 311 17.68 -0.02 -10.90
C LYS A 311 17.60 -1.54 -11.00
N HIS A 312 17.67 -2.26 -9.88
CA HIS A 312 17.64 -3.72 -9.85
C HIS A 312 16.26 -4.31 -9.54
N MET A 313 15.27 -3.48 -9.21
CA MET A 313 13.90 -3.91 -8.92
C MET A 313 13.14 -4.12 -10.24
N LYS A 314 12.86 -5.38 -10.55
CA LYS A 314 12.27 -5.82 -11.81
C LYS A 314 10.79 -6.08 -11.63
N LEU A 315 9.99 -5.71 -12.63
CA LEU A 315 8.63 -6.17 -12.75
C LEU A 315 8.44 -6.68 -14.19
N ASP A 316 8.23 -7.99 -14.32
CA ASP A 316 7.97 -8.63 -15.61
C ASP A 316 6.62 -8.14 -16.15
N LEU A 317 6.64 -7.36 -17.22
CA LEU A 317 5.46 -7.03 -18.01
C LEU A 317 5.41 -7.98 -19.22
N TRP A 318 4.44 -8.88 -19.25
CA TRP A 318 3.93 -9.45 -20.49
C TRP A 318 2.49 -8.97 -20.64
N THR A 319 2.26 -8.09 -21.61
CA THR A 319 0.93 -7.84 -22.16
C THR A 319 0.58 -9.02 -23.07
N VAL A 320 -0.55 -9.68 -22.79
CA VAL A 320 -1.19 -10.58 -23.76
C VAL A 320 -1.71 -9.72 -24.90
N SER A 321 -0.89 -9.52 -25.93
CA SER A 321 -1.35 -9.13 -27.26
C SER A 321 -0.56 -9.92 -28.28
N GLU A 322 -1.27 -10.74 -29.05
CA GLU A 322 -0.71 -11.47 -30.17
C GLU A 322 -0.01 -10.53 -31.16
N ASN A 323 1.16 -10.97 -31.65
CA ASN A 323 1.95 -10.51 -32.81
C ASN A 323 3.23 -9.69 -32.53
N LEU A 324 4.37 -10.43 -32.59
CA LEU A 324 5.73 -10.12 -33.09
C LEU A 324 6.35 -8.72 -32.85
N VAL A 325 7.53 -8.72 -32.19
CA VAL A 325 8.86 -8.20 -32.64
C VAL A 325 9.71 -7.76 -31.42
N ASN A 326 10.97 -8.19 -31.44
CA ASN A 326 12.11 -7.80 -30.60
C ASN A 326 12.09 -6.32 -30.13
N ASP A 327 12.15 -6.09 -28.81
CA ASP A 327 13.36 -5.78 -28.05
C ASP A 327 12.94 -5.70 -26.56
N ASN A 328 13.75 -6.26 -25.65
CA ASN A 328 13.45 -6.24 -24.21
C ASN A 328 13.58 -4.81 -23.67
N VAL A 329 12.50 -4.02 -23.75
CA VAL A 329 12.39 -2.73 -23.07
C VAL A 329 12.17 -3.01 -21.59
N PHE A 330 13.12 -2.60 -20.76
CA PHE A 330 13.06 -2.74 -19.31
C PHE A 330 12.14 -1.67 -18.73
N THR A 331 11.25 -2.04 -17.80
CA THR A 331 10.30 -1.12 -17.16
C THR A 331 10.55 -1.03 -15.67
N ALA A 332 11.08 0.09 -15.18
CA ALA A 332 11.22 0.33 -13.74
C ALA A 332 9.85 0.67 -13.12
N PHE A 333 9.47 -0.02 -12.03
CA PHE A 333 8.28 0.27 -11.20
C PHE A 333 6.94 0.47 -11.95
N PRO A 334 6.43 -0.53 -12.68
CA PRO A 334 5.15 -0.45 -13.39
C PRO A 334 3.90 -0.21 -12.57
N ARG A 335 3.97 -0.16 -11.23
CA ARG A 335 2.83 0.16 -10.37
C ARG A 335 3.10 1.30 -9.38
N LEU A 336 4.26 1.97 -9.47
CA LEU A 336 4.55 3.11 -8.59
C LEU A 336 3.73 4.30 -9.06
N GLU A 337 2.72 4.68 -8.28
CA GLU A 337 1.84 5.82 -8.61
C GLU A 337 2.37 7.15 -8.09
N ASN A 338 3.14 7.15 -6.99
CA ASN A 338 3.68 8.37 -6.42
C ASN A 338 5.19 8.24 -6.15
N LEU A 339 6.00 9.23 -6.51
CA LEU A 339 7.44 9.28 -6.22
C LEU A 339 7.76 10.58 -5.48
N THR A 340 8.55 10.53 -4.40
CA THR A 340 8.90 11.71 -3.61
C THR A 340 10.41 11.81 -3.37
N LEU A 341 11.05 12.82 -3.96
CA LEU A 341 12.42 13.20 -3.65
C LEU A 341 12.37 14.23 -2.51
N ASN A 342 12.95 13.94 -1.35
CA ASN A 342 12.86 14.80 -0.17
C ASN A 342 14.24 15.03 0.46
N GLY A 343 14.64 16.30 0.62
CA GLY A 343 15.82 16.67 1.41
C GLY A 343 17.11 16.17 0.79
N MET A 344 17.28 16.36 -0.52
CA MET A 344 18.49 15.99 -1.26
C MET A 344 19.35 17.23 -1.58
N PRO A 345 20.07 17.83 -0.62
CA PRO A 345 20.74 19.10 -0.81
C PRO A 345 21.90 19.04 -1.82
N LYS A 346 22.45 17.84 -2.10
CA LYS A 346 23.56 17.63 -3.07
C LYS A 346 23.13 16.99 -4.40
N LEU A 347 21.83 16.85 -4.65
CA LEU A 347 21.37 16.27 -5.92
C LEU A 347 21.51 17.33 -7.00
N GLU A 348 22.57 17.29 -7.79
CA GLU A 348 22.81 18.28 -8.85
C GLU A 348 21.92 18.07 -10.08
N LYS A 349 21.75 16.80 -10.49
CA LYS A 349 20.96 16.38 -11.65
C LYS A 349 20.30 15.04 -11.39
N TRP A 350 19.06 14.90 -11.83
CA TRP A 350 18.38 13.62 -11.95
C TRP A 350 18.29 13.23 -13.43
N SER A 351 18.88 12.10 -13.81
CA SER A 351 18.96 11.62 -15.20
C SER A 351 18.82 10.10 -15.26
N GLY A 352 18.56 9.55 -16.45
CA GLY A 352 18.51 8.10 -16.69
C GLY A 352 17.12 7.47 -16.68
N ILE A 353 16.05 8.26 -16.82
CA ILE A 353 14.71 7.73 -17.16
C ILE A 353 14.72 7.34 -18.63
N VAL A 354 14.31 6.12 -18.95
CA VAL A 354 14.11 5.64 -20.31
C VAL A 354 12.63 5.43 -20.62
N GLU A 355 12.28 5.34 -21.90
CA GLU A 355 10.91 5.09 -22.33
C GLU A 355 10.40 3.76 -21.74
N GLY A 356 9.21 3.80 -21.15
CA GLY A 356 8.63 2.67 -20.45
C GLY A 356 8.93 2.60 -18.95
N ASP A 357 9.78 3.46 -18.38
CA ASP A 357 9.94 3.56 -16.93
C ASP A 357 8.72 4.25 -16.28
N PHE A 358 8.34 3.78 -15.09
CA PHE A 358 7.27 4.34 -14.27
C PHE A 358 5.91 4.53 -14.99
N PRO A 359 5.38 3.53 -15.72
CA PRO A 359 4.19 3.67 -16.58
C PRO A 359 2.89 3.99 -15.83
N GLN A 360 2.84 3.85 -14.50
CA GLN A 360 1.68 4.18 -13.66
C GLN A 360 1.93 5.38 -12.75
N LEU A 361 3.07 6.08 -12.88
CA LEU A 361 3.39 7.22 -12.03
C LEU A 361 2.44 8.37 -12.34
N GLN A 362 1.57 8.68 -11.37
CA GLN A 362 0.59 9.75 -11.42
C GLN A 362 1.10 11.02 -10.75
N LYS A 363 1.94 10.90 -9.71
CA LYS A 363 2.40 12.04 -8.91
C LYS A 363 3.90 12.02 -8.65
N LEU A 364 4.57 13.12 -8.94
CA LEU A 364 5.98 13.34 -8.61
C LEU A 364 6.13 14.54 -7.69
N ASN A 365 6.74 14.33 -6.52
CA ASN A 365 7.08 15.37 -5.56
C ASN A 365 8.59 15.54 -5.47
N ILE A 366 9.08 16.77 -5.51
CA ILE A 366 10.47 17.14 -5.33
C ILE A 366 10.52 18.23 -4.27
N PHE A 367 11.15 17.96 -3.14
CA PHE A 367 11.15 18.85 -1.99
C PHE A 367 12.58 19.01 -1.45
N GLY A 368 13.02 20.24 -1.22
CA GLY A 368 14.27 20.53 -0.51
C GLY A 368 15.53 20.02 -1.23
N CYS A 369 15.54 20.05 -2.57
CA CYS A 369 16.69 19.66 -3.38
C CYS A 369 17.51 20.91 -3.73
N LEU A 370 18.41 21.32 -2.83
CA LEU A 370 19.05 22.63 -2.86
C LEU A 370 20.01 22.85 -4.04
N GLU A 371 20.78 21.82 -4.43
CA GLU A 371 21.73 21.86 -5.57
C GLU A 371 21.10 21.42 -6.90
N LEU A 372 19.79 21.13 -6.95
CA LEU A 372 19.15 20.59 -8.15
C LEU A 372 19.04 21.64 -9.24
N THR A 373 19.79 21.43 -10.31
CA THR A 373 19.83 22.31 -11.50
C THR A 373 18.95 21.84 -12.64
N GLY A 374 18.64 20.53 -12.71
CA GLY A 374 17.93 19.95 -13.85
C GLY A 374 17.18 18.66 -13.52
N LEU A 375 16.03 18.51 -14.20
CA LEU A 375 15.11 17.38 -14.10
C LEU A 375 15.36 16.35 -15.21
N PRO A 376 14.97 15.07 -15.01
CA PRO A 376 15.07 14.04 -16.04
C PRO A 376 14.05 14.30 -17.15
N GLN A 377 14.07 13.51 -18.22
CA GLN A 377 13.13 13.63 -19.33
C GLN A 377 11.69 13.27 -18.90
N LEU A 378 10.98 14.22 -18.30
CA LEU A 378 9.65 14.02 -17.73
C LEU A 378 8.58 13.75 -18.79
N SER A 379 8.82 14.12 -20.05
CA SER A 379 7.91 13.82 -21.17
C SER A 379 7.73 12.33 -21.44
N LEU A 380 8.62 11.46 -20.93
CA LEU A 380 8.49 10.00 -21.01
C LEU A 380 7.49 9.41 -19.99
N LEU A 381 6.97 10.23 -19.06
CA LEU A 381 6.10 9.79 -17.97
C LEU A 381 4.62 10.00 -18.33
N ASP A 382 4.11 9.17 -19.24
CA ASP A 382 2.79 9.37 -19.88
C ASP A 382 1.60 9.38 -18.92
N SER A 383 1.70 8.76 -17.74
CA SER A 383 0.62 8.73 -16.75
C SER A 383 0.67 9.87 -15.73
N MET A 384 1.69 10.74 -15.78
CA MET A 384 1.95 11.72 -14.71
C MET A 384 0.94 12.88 -14.74
N GLN A 385 0.04 12.89 -13.76
CA GLN A 385 -1.02 13.89 -13.62
C GLN A 385 -0.64 15.06 -12.72
N LYS A 386 0.30 14.87 -11.79
CA LYS A 386 0.68 15.90 -10.83
C LYS A 386 2.20 16.00 -10.63
N LEU A 387 2.73 17.21 -10.74
CA LEU A 387 4.11 17.55 -10.42
C LEU A 387 4.14 18.63 -9.34
N GLU A 388 4.90 18.39 -8.28
CA GLU A 388 5.01 19.29 -7.15
C GLU A 388 6.48 19.51 -6.81
N ILE A 389 6.96 20.75 -6.95
CA ILE A 389 8.35 21.14 -6.72
C ILE A 389 8.37 22.20 -5.63
N ARG A 390 9.09 21.95 -4.54
CA ARG A 390 9.16 22.85 -3.39
C ARG A 390 10.61 23.03 -2.92
N LEU A 391 10.97 24.24 -2.51
CA LEU A 391 12.28 24.55 -1.90
C LEU A 391 13.47 24.05 -2.75
N CYS A 392 13.45 24.32 -4.05
CA CYS A 392 14.51 23.98 -5.01
C CYS A 392 15.07 25.28 -5.63
N PRO A 393 15.94 26.00 -4.91
CA PRO A 393 16.36 27.36 -5.28
C PRO A 393 17.24 27.45 -6.53
N LEU A 394 18.00 26.39 -6.85
CA LEU A 394 18.91 26.36 -8.01
C LEU A 394 18.30 25.74 -9.27
N LEU A 395 17.03 25.31 -9.22
CA LEU A 395 16.39 24.67 -10.37
C LEU A 395 16.09 25.72 -11.43
N GLU A 396 16.75 25.60 -12.58
CA GLU A 396 16.74 26.62 -13.61
C GLU A 396 15.64 26.46 -14.64
N SER A 397 15.33 25.23 -15.07
CA SER A 397 14.38 25.00 -16.15
C SER A 397 13.74 23.63 -16.08
N PHE A 398 12.60 23.46 -16.75
CA PHE A 398 12.10 22.13 -17.09
C PHE A 398 12.97 21.49 -18.17
N PRO A 399 12.86 20.15 -18.37
CA PRO A 399 13.58 19.45 -19.43
C PRO A 399 13.32 20.09 -20.81
N MET A 400 14.29 20.01 -21.73
CA MET A 400 14.12 20.52 -23.09
C MET A 400 12.93 19.86 -23.80
N ASP A 401 12.75 18.57 -23.59
CA ASP A 401 11.69 17.76 -24.19
C ASP A 401 10.30 18.03 -23.60
N GLY A 402 10.19 18.98 -22.68
CA GLY A 402 8.93 19.42 -22.10
C GLY A 402 8.46 18.63 -20.87
N LEU A 403 7.24 18.93 -20.45
CA LEU A 403 6.50 18.23 -19.41
C LEU A 403 5.56 17.20 -20.06
N PRO A 404 5.14 16.15 -19.33
CA PRO A 404 4.24 15.14 -19.89
C PRO A 404 2.87 15.72 -20.22
N ASN A 405 2.29 15.27 -21.33
CA ASN A 405 1.03 15.79 -21.86
C ASN A 405 -0.18 15.49 -20.96
N SER A 406 -0.06 14.50 -20.07
CA SER A 406 -1.08 14.11 -19.10
C SER A 406 -1.10 14.98 -17.83
N LEU A 407 -0.14 15.90 -17.69
CA LEU A 407 0.02 16.73 -16.50
C LEU A 407 -1.17 17.69 -16.32
N GLN A 408 -1.92 17.49 -15.23
CA GLN A 408 -3.10 18.28 -14.89
C GLN A 408 -2.78 19.37 -13.87
N ASP A 409 -1.95 19.03 -12.89
CA ASP A 409 -1.61 19.88 -11.74
C ASP A 409 -0.09 20.09 -11.65
N LEU A 410 0.34 21.35 -11.68
CA LEU A 410 1.71 21.76 -11.38
C LEU A 410 1.72 22.70 -10.17
N VAL A 411 2.54 22.38 -9.18
CA VAL A 411 2.72 23.20 -7.98
C VAL A 411 4.20 23.52 -7.82
N ILE A 412 4.54 24.81 -7.75
CA ILE A 412 5.90 25.31 -7.50
C ILE A 412 5.86 26.18 -6.25
N ILE A 413 6.67 25.88 -5.23
CA ILE A 413 6.72 26.68 -3.99
C ILE A 413 8.19 26.95 -3.63
N ASP A 414 8.53 28.17 -3.29
CA ASP A 414 9.87 28.60 -2.86
C ASP A 414 10.98 28.13 -3.83
N CYS A 415 10.75 28.28 -5.14
CA CYS A 415 11.70 27.99 -6.21
C CYS A 415 11.98 29.26 -7.05
N PRO A 416 12.77 30.22 -6.52
CA PRO A 416 12.90 31.57 -7.09
C PRO A 416 13.34 31.62 -8.55
N VAL A 417 14.37 30.85 -8.93
CA VAL A 417 14.93 30.87 -10.29
C VAL A 417 13.94 30.31 -11.31
N LEU A 418 13.36 29.13 -11.04
CA LEU A 418 12.35 28.53 -11.90
C LEU A 418 11.11 29.43 -12.01
N LYS A 419 10.66 30.01 -10.89
CA LYS A 419 9.51 30.93 -10.87
C LYS A 419 9.73 32.15 -11.77
N GLU A 420 10.92 32.75 -11.73
CA GLU A 420 11.27 33.87 -12.60
C GLU A 420 11.19 33.49 -14.09
N ARG A 421 11.69 32.31 -14.44
CA ARG A 421 11.67 31.81 -15.82
C ARG A 421 10.31 31.29 -16.29
N CYS A 422 9.39 31.04 -15.36
CA CYS A 422 8.01 30.68 -15.63
C CYS A 422 7.05 31.88 -15.72
N GLN A 423 7.55 33.12 -15.61
CA GLN A 423 6.72 34.33 -15.69
C GLN A 423 5.90 34.40 -16.98
N LYS A 424 4.65 34.84 -16.85
CA LYS A 424 3.67 34.95 -17.95
C LYS A 424 4.21 35.83 -19.08
N GLU A 425 4.14 35.34 -20.32
CA GLU A 425 4.46 36.05 -21.57
C GLU A 425 5.93 36.50 -21.75
N VAL A 426 6.74 36.47 -20.68
CA VAL A 426 8.13 36.96 -20.66
C VAL A 426 9.12 35.84 -20.35
N GLY A 427 8.72 34.86 -19.53
CA GLY A 427 9.57 33.76 -19.10
C GLY A 427 9.84 32.73 -20.20
N GLU A 428 11.07 32.25 -20.27
CA GLU A 428 11.52 31.26 -21.27
C GLU A 428 10.77 29.92 -21.16
N GLU A 429 10.32 29.56 -19.96
CA GLU A 429 9.61 28.30 -19.68
C GLU A 429 8.09 28.44 -19.79
N TRP A 430 7.57 29.66 -19.99
CA TRP A 430 6.14 29.97 -20.06
C TRP A 430 5.37 29.09 -21.05
N ARG A 431 5.96 28.83 -22.22
CA ARG A 431 5.31 28.04 -23.28
C ARG A 431 5.06 26.59 -22.87
N LYS A 432 5.88 26.04 -21.96
CA LYS A 432 5.71 24.67 -21.45
C LYS A 432 4.58 24.56 -20.43
N LEU A 433 4.23 25.67 -19.78
CA LEU A 433 3.14 25.72 -18.81
C LEU A 433 1.77 25.91 -19.45
N ALA A 434 1.72 26.52 -20.64
CA ALA A 434 0.50 26.97 -21.32
C ALA A 434 -0.58 25.89 -21.51
N GLN A 435 -0.19 24.62 -21.50
CA GLN A 435 -1.08 23.47 -21.72
C GLN A 435 -1.56 22.82 -20.43
N ILE A 436 -1.04 23.22 -19.26
CA ILE A 436 -1.35 22.62 -17.97
C ILE A 436 -2.62 23.27 -17.38
N PRO A 437 -3.69 22.51 -17.12
CA PRO A 437 -4.96 23.03 -16.61
C PRO A 437 -4.83 23.85 -15.31
N SER A 438 -4.01 23.39 -14.36
CA SER A 438 -3.92 23.94 -13.02
C SER A 438 -2.44 24.12 -12.65
N VAL A 439 -2.01 25.38 -12.56
CA VAL A 439 -0.64 25.75 -12.16
C VAL A 439 -0.73 26.64 -10.93
N TRP A 440 0.09 26.36 -9.92
CA TRP A 440 0.16 27.12 -8.67
C TRP A 440 1.61 27.49 -8.39
N MET A 441 1.85 28.75 -8.00
CA MET A 441 3.17 29.28 -7.64
C MET A 441 3.08 30.05 -6.32
N ASP A 442 3.82 29.62 -5.29
CA ASP A 442 3.83 30.24 -3.95
C ASP A 442 2.42 30.57 -3.42
N ASP A 443 1.55 29.57 -3.44
CA ASP A 443 0.14 29.64 -3.03
C ASP A 443 -0.78 30.55 -3.87
N GLU A 444 -0.27 31.11 -4.96
CA GLU A 444 -1.08 31.83 -5.96
C GLU A 444 -1.40 30.92 -7.15
N GLN A 445 -2.68 30.81 -7.48
CA GLN A 445 -3.09 30.09 -8.69
C GLN A 445 -2.71 30.92 -9.92
N PHE A 446 -1.98 30.30 -10.84
CA PHE A 446 -1.63 30.91 -12.12
C PHE A 446 -2.91 31.08 -12.95
N SER A 447 -3.33 32.33 -13.19
CA SER A 447 -4.56 32.62 -13.93
C SER A 447 -4.31 32.66 -15.44
N TRP A 448 -4.88 31.70 -16.15
CA TRP A 448 -4.94 31.67 -17.62
C TRP A 448 -5.85 32.76 -18.20
N VAL A 449 -6.69 33.35 -17.37
CA VAL A 449 -7.69 34.37 -17.75
C VAL A 449 -6.99 35.72 -17.95
N ARG A 450 -7.35 36.44 -19.02
CA ARG A 450 -6.99 37.86 -19.19
C ARG A 450 -7.46 38.63 -17.96
N SER A 451 -6.64 39.57 -17.49
CA SER A 451 -6.94 40.45 -16.35
C SER A 451 -8.21 41.30 -16.57
N SER A 452 -9.39 40.70 -16.42
CA SER A 452 -10.68 41.37 -16.29
C SER A 452 -11.78 40.34 -16.04
N GLU A 453 -11.82 39.75 -14.84
CA GLU A 453 -13.05 39.27 -14.18
C GLU A 453 -12.66 38.70 -12.81
N PHE A 454 -12.51 39.61 -11.85
CA PHE A 454 -12.59 39.25 -10.44
C PHE A 454 -14.05 38.89 -10.14
N LEU A 455 -14.29 37.69 -9.61
CA LEU A 455 -15.15 37.48 -8.44
C LEU A 455 -15.10 36.03 -7.94
N GLY A 456 -14.52 35.88 -6.74
CA GLY A 456 -15.03 35.00 -5.69
C GLY A 456 -14.52 33.57 -5.64
N LYS A 457 -13.43 33.32 -4.88
CA LYS A 457 -13.25 32.06 -4.11
C LYS A 457 -12.42 32.33 -2.84
N GLU A 458 -13.09 32.34 -1.68
CA GLU A 458 -12.51 32.61 -0.35
C GLU A 458 -12.28 31.35 0.51
N ASP A 459 -12.49 30.13 -0.03
CA ASP A 459 -12.58 28.93 0.82
C ASP A 459 -11.27 28.13 1.05
N ARG A 460 -10.15 28.46 0.40
CA ARG A 460 -8.86 27.77 0.65
C ARG A 460 -7.87 28.52 1.54
N LYS A 461 -8.01 29.84 1.72
CA LYS A 461 -7.16 30.61 2.63
C LYS A 461 -7.23 30.09 4.06
N LYS A 462 -8.42 29.68 4.54
CA LYS A 462 -8.63 29.23 5.93
C LYS A 462 -8.01 27.87 6.27
N LYS A 463 -7.69 27.02 5.28
CA LYS A 463 -7.21 25.65 5.55
C LYS A 463 -5.69 25.57 5.70
N TYR A 464 -4.94 26.56 5.22
CA TYR A 464 -3.47 26.59 5.30
C TYR A 464 -2.94 27.57 6.36
N THR A 465 -3.68 28.63 6.73
CA THR A 465 -3.29 29.47 7.90
C THR A 465 -3.29 28.67 9.20
N GLN A 466 -4.16 27.65 9.33
CA GLN A 466 -4.13 26.75 10.48
C GLN A 466 -2.94 25.79 10.49
N LEU A 467 -2.31 25.50 9.34
CA LEU A 467 -1.12 24.64 9.27
C LEU A 467 0.16 25.43 9.54
N SER A 468 0.27 26.67 9.02
CA SER A 468 1.41 27.55 9.30
C SER A 468 1.44 28.06 10.74
N GLU A 469 0.27 28.28 11.38
CA GLU A 469 0.20 28.64 12.80
C GLU A 469 0.58 27.47 13.73
N ILE A 470 0.34 26.22 13.34
CA ILE A 470 0.76 25.03 14.09
C ILE A 470 2.27 24.80 13.95
N GLU A 471 2.85 24.99 12.75
CA GLU A 471 4.29 24.82 12.50
C GLU A 471 5.15 25.94 13.12
N ALA A 472 4.63 27.18 13.20
CA ALA A 472 5.29 28.28 13.92
C ALA A 472 5.23 28.11 15.45
N ALA A 473 4.17 27.49 15.98
CA ALA A 473 4.03 27.18 17.41
C ALA A 473 4.92 25.99 17.85
N GLU A 474 5.31 25.10 16.93
CA GLU A 474 6.25 24.00 17.22
C GLU A 474 7.70 24.46 17.13
N SER A 475 8.07 25.31 16.16
CA SER A 475 9.43 25.86 16.04
C SER A 475 9.85 26.73 17.25
N SER A 476 8.92 27.52 17.81
CA SER A 476 9.19 28.37 18.99
C SER A 476 9.30 27.58 20.32
N LYS A 477 8.76 26.36 20.40
CA LYS A 477 8.95 25.46 21.55
C LYS A 477 10.28 24.73 21.53
N THR A 478 10.84 24.48 20.36
CA THR A 478 12.20 23.92 20.21
C THR A 478 13.30 24.92 20.57
N GLU A 479 13.15 26.21 20.22
CA GLU A 479 14.16 27.23 20.56
C GLU A 479 14.20 27.57 22.06
N SER A 480 13.05 27.57 22.75
CA SER A 480 13.00 27.76 24.21
C SER A 480 13.55 26.55 25.00
N SER A 481 13.47 25.36 24.43
CA SER A 481 14.04 24.14 25.03
C SER A 481 15.57 24.06 24.83
N GLN A 482 16.08 24.57 23.71
CA GLN A 482 17.53 24.64 23.43
C GLN A 482 18.21 25.73 24.27
N ALA A 483 17.58 26.90 24.45
CA ALA A 483 18.09 27.99 25.29
C ALA A 483 18.16 27.61 26.78
N SER A 484 17.21 26.78 27.26
CA SER A 484 17.23 26.25 28.64
C SER A 484 18.33 25.20 28.84
N TYR A 485 18.75 24.51 27.77
CA TYR A 485 19.85 23.54 27.82
C TYR A 485 21.23 24.22 27.85
N ASP A 486 21.41 25.31 27.09
CA ASP A 486 22.68 26.04 27.02
C ASP A 486 22.98 26.90 28.26
N VAL A 487 21.96 27.47 28.92
CA VAL A 487 22.14 28.19 30.20
C VAL A 487 22.53 27.22 31.34
N ASN A 488 22.01 25.99 31.32
CA ASN A 488 22.37 24.98 32.32
C ASN A 488 23.78 24.41 32.13
N GLN A 489 24.30 24.37 30.89
CA GLN A 489 25.69 23.96 30.61
C GLN A 489 26.72 25.05 30.98
N GLN A 490 26.38 26.35 30.87
CA GLN A 490 27.29 27.42 31.30
C GLN A 490 27.41 27.55 32.82
N LEU A 491 26.36 27.21 33.58
CA LEU A 491 26.40 27.20 35.06
C LEU A 491 27.20 26.00 35.63
N LEU A 492 27.34 24.90 34.89
CA LEU A 492 28.16 23.74 35.29
C LEU A 492 29.66 23.93 35.01
N ALA A 493 30.05 24.90 34.18
CA ALA A 493 31.45 25.17 33.83
C ALA A 493 32.15 26.18 34.76
N HIS A 494 31.42 26.94 35.58
CA HIS A 494 32.00 27.97 36.48
C HIS A 494 31.99 27.59 37.97
N GLY A 495 31.65 26.34 38.31
CA GLY A 495 31.58 25.85 39.69
C GLY A 495 32.66 24.84 40.07
N ARG A 496 33.94 25.14 39.81
CA ARG A 496 35.08 24.44 40.46
C ARG A 496 36.25 25.40 40.67
N VAL A 497 36.22 26.09 41.80
CA VAL A 497 37.38 26.39 42.66
C VAL A 497 36.94 26.17 44.10
#